data_AF-A0A1D7YAZ0-F1
#
_entry.id   AF-A0A1D7YAZ0-F1
#
_cell.length_a   1.000
_cell.length_b   1.000
_cell.length_c   1.000
_cell.angle_alpha   90.00
_cell.angle_beta   90.00
_cell.angle_gamma   90.00
#
_symmetry.space_group_name_H-M   'P 1'
#
loop_
_entity.id
_entity.type
_entity.pdbx_description
1 polymer ?
#
loop_
_entity_poly.entity_id
_entity_poly.type
_entity_poly.pdbx_seq_one_letter_code
_entity_poly.pdbx_strand_id
1 'polypeptide(L)'
;MRENGRASSAVVWASLGAAGVFEALTVLETQDKTVRAASPWQDDPYDVVESLAQFAVPMLALVIALRLLVWRAPGGADRVRQTLRAAGAMVTLIGVTVVFEWVAVSARTPASSSGTWASVLISGLVVNSVLTVAVAVLLVLGHRGHGSAGPWRHDWLGDAVFVCGRIPALRRWVGPDAADRVRRRAMTVFVALSTLAAAAITGAQAVGERWTDPLLIAWFLIVVATSHLAFCVISNAVAGFIARPARTRPRRIAEVSVVAGCVAISAATAFRDALWPVFGTGSLTSVPALAALTLGAGLATSLVTAALLLACLPYDSSGSRRRFGAAATHLRRPDKHR
;
A
#
# COMPACT_ATOMS: atom_id res chain seq x y z
N MET A 1 -11.57 -6.11 29.28
CA MET A 1 -11.21 -4.99 28.35
C MET A 1 -9.73 -4.56 28.46
N ARG A 2 -9.13 -4.48 29.66
CA ARG A 2 -7.68 -4.17 29.82
C ARG A 2 -6.73 -5.25 29.27
N GLU A 3 -7.08 -6.53 29.38
CA GLU A 3 -6.26 -7.64 28.85
C GLU A 3 -6.17 -7.64 27.32
N ASN A 4 -7.30 -7.45 26.62
CA ASN A 4 -7.33 -7.35 25.14
C ASN A 4 -6.46 -6.19 24.62
N GLY A 5 -6.32 -5.11 25.39
CA GLY A 5 -5.47 -3.97 25.05
C GLY A 5 -3.97 -4.28 25.11
N ARG A 6 -3.54 -5.10 26.08
CA ARG A 6 -2.13 -5.54 26.20
C ARG A 6 -1.75 -6.53 25.10
N ALA A 7 -2.61 -7.52 24.83
CA ALA A 7 -2.38 -8.48 23.75
C ALA A 7 -2.28 -7.78 22.38
N SER A 8 -3.19 -6.84 22.09
CA SER A 8 -3.15 -6.06 20.84
C SER A 8 -1.89 -5.22 20.71
N SER A 9 -1.43 -4.60 21.80
CA SER A 9 -0.18 -3.84 21.79
C SER A 9 1.04 -4.73 21.56
N ALA A 10 1.09 -5.92 22.15
CA ALA A 10 2.19 -6.86 21.96
C ALA A 10 2.28 -7.34 20.51
N VAL A 11 1.16 -7.65 19.87
CA VAL A 11 1.14 -8.05 18.44
C VAL A 11 1.62 -6.91 17.54
N VAL A 12 1.25 -5.66 17.82
CA VAL A 12 1.74 -4.51 17.06
C VAL A 12 3.25 -4.32 17.23
N TRP A 13 3.78 -4.43 18.46
CA TRP A 13 5.21 -4.35 18.71
C TRP A 13 5.98 -5.51 18.06
N ALA A 14 5.45 -6.73 18.09
CA ALA A 14 6.02 -7.86 17.39
C ALA A 14 6.04 -7.64 15.87
N SER A 15 4.99 -7.04 15.31
CA SER A 15 4.95 -6.67 13.89
C SER A 15 6.00 -5.62 13.53
N LEU A 16 6.21 -4.61 14.38
CA LEU A 16 7.27 -3.62 14.21
C LEU A 16 8.66 -4.23 14.36
N GLY A 17 8.83 -5.18 15.27
CA GLY A 17 10.08 -5.94 15.43
C GLY A 17 10.41 -6.77 14.18
N ALA A 18 9.44 -7.50 13.64
CA ALA A 18 9.60 -8.24 12.39
C ALA A 18 9.95 -7.30 11.22
N ALA A 19 9.26 -6.15 11.11
CA ALA A 19 9.58 -5.13 10.12
C ALA A 19 10.99 -4.55 10.29
N GLY A 20 11.46 -4.37 11.52
CA GLY A 20 12.82 -3.89 11.79
C GLY A 20 13.90 -4.91 11.40
N VAL A 21 13.65 -6.21 11.62
CA VAL A 21 14.55 -7.28 11.17
C VAL A 21 14.58 -7.37 9.65
N PHE A 22 13.40 -7.34 9.01
CA PHE A 22 13.28 -7.29 7.56
C PHE A 22 14.07 -6.12 6.98
N GLU A 23 13.81 -4.89 7.46
CA GLU A 23 14.48 -3.68 6.99
C GLU A 23 16.00 -3.74 7.16
N ALA A 24 16.49 -4.23 8.30
CA ALA A 24 17.92 -4.35 8.53
C ALA A 24 18.60 -5.30 7.53
N LEU A 25 17.94 -6.41 7.19
CA LEU A 25 18.43 -7.35 6.19
C LEU A 25 18.38 -6.75 4.78
N THR A 26 17.26 -6.11 4.40
CA THR A 26 17.10 -5.45 3.10
C THR A 26 18.10 -4.30 2.93
N VAL A 27 18.36 -3.50 3.96
CA VAL A 27 19.38 -2.42 3.90
C VAL A 27 20.78 -3.02 3.76
N LEU A 28 21.12 -4.05 4.53
CA LEU A 28 22.42 -4.72 4.41
C LEU A 28 22.63 -5.25 2.99
N GLU A 29 21.61 -5.89 2.44
CA GLU A 29 21.66 -6.44 1.09
C GLU A 29 21.78 -5.35 0.02
N THR A 30 20.91 -4.35 0.04
CA THR A 30 20.81 -3.37 -1.05
C THR A 30 21.91 -2.32 -1.03
N GLN A 31 22.47 -2.01 0.14
CA GLN A 31 23.50 -0.96 0.27
C GLN A 31 24.93 -1.50 0.14
N ASP A 32 25.17 -2.77 0.44
CA ASP A 32 26.48 -3.39 0.24
C ASP A 32 26.52 -4.16 -1.09
N LYS A 33 27.28 -3.62 -2.05
CA LYS A 33 27.41 -4.23 -3.39
C LYS A 33 27.93 -5.66 -3.37
N THR A 34 28.75 -6.01 -2.37
CA THR A 34 29.30 -7.37 -2.23
C THR A 34 28.24 -8.35 -1.74
N VAL A 35 27.38 -7.90 -0.83
CA VAL A 35 26.23 -8.68 -0.34
C VAL A 35 25.20 -8.79 -1.46
N ARG A 36 24.89 -7.68 -2.14
CA ARG A 36 23.95 -7.64 -3.26
C ARG A 36 24.31 -8.64 -4.36
N ALA A 37 25.59 -8.66 -4.77
CA ALA A 37 26.07 -9.59 -5.80
C ALA A 37 25.93 -11.06 -5.41
N ALA A 38 25.88 -11.36 -4.11
CA ALA A 38 25.64 -12.70 -3.58
C ALA A 38 24.13 -13.03 -3.42
N SER A 39 23.24 -12.04 -3.53
CA SER A 39 21.81 -12.20 -3.25
C SER A 39 21.12 -13.09 -4.27
N PRO A 40 20.36 -14.13 -3.83
CA PRO A 40 19.60 -15.01 -4.69
C PRO A 40 18.57 -14.33 -5.59
N TRP A 41 17.99 -13.23 -5.10
CA TRP A 41 16.84 -12.52 -5.67
C TRP A 41 17.23 -11.16 -6.28
N GLN A 42 18.50 -10.99 -6.66
CA GLN A 42 18.95 -9.73 -7.26
C GLN A 42 18.36 -9.42 -8.64
N ASP A 43 17.85 -10.44 -9.32
CA ASP A 43 17.28 -10.35 -10.66
C ASP A 43 15.76 -10.24 -10.59
N ASP A 44 15.17 -9.69 -11.65
CA ASP A 44 13.72 -9.65 -11.77
C ASP A 44 13.11 -11.05 -11.98
N PRO A 45 11.92 -11.32 -11.41
CA PRO A 45 10.93 -10.40 -10.85
C PRO A 45 11.14 -10.01 -9.38
N TYR A 46 12.16 -10.54 -8.72
CA TYR A 46 12.29 -10.48 -7.27
C TYR A 46 12.74 -9.10 -6.79
N ASP A 47 13.66 -8.46 -7.53
CA ASP A 47 14.16 -7.11 -7.25
C ASP A 47 13.04 -6.04 -7.24
N VAL A 48 12.10 -6.10 -8.19
CA VAL A 48 10.93 -5.19 -8.16
C VAL A 48 10.11 -5.32 -6.86
N VAL A 49 9.88 -6.55 -6.40
CA VAL A 49 9.08 -6.81 -5.20
C VAL A 49 9.81 -6.35 -3.94
N GLU A 50 11.11 -6.65 -3.86
CA GLU A 50 12.00 -6.18 -2.80
C GLU A 50 12.04 -4.65 -2.73
N SER A 51 12.28 -3.99 -3.87
CA SER A 51 12.32 -2.53 -3.99
C SER A 51 11.03 -1.86 -3.52
N LEU A 52 9.87 -2.44 -3.82
CA LEU A 52 8.59 -1.93 -3.31
C LEU A 52 8.51 -2.06 -1.78
N ALA A 53 8.90 -3.22 -1.24
CA ALA A 53 8.85 -3.49 0.19
C ALA A 53 9.84 -2.63 0.99
N GLN A 54 11.05 -2.42 0.46
CA GLN A 54 12.09 -1.56 1.04
C GLN A 54 11.59 -0.14 1.32
N PHE A 55 10.65 0.38 0.52
CA PHE A 55 10.05 1.69 0.80
C PHE A 55 8.76 1.59 1.62
N ALA A 56 7.89 0.65 1.28
CA ALA A 56 6.54 0.57 1.83
C ALA A 56 6.50 0.05 3.27
N VAL A 57 7.36 -0.92 3.63
CA VAL A 57 7.45 -1.47 4.99
C VAL A 57 7.87 -0.40 6.01
N PRO A 58 8.98 0.34 5.83
CA PRO A 58 9.35 1.39 6.79
C PRO A 58 8.33 2.52 6.84
N MET A 59 7.66 2.86 5.73
CA MET A 59 6.54 3.80 5.75
C MET A 59 5.38 3.33 6.64
N LEU A 60 4.96 2.07 6.52
CA LEU A 60 3.89 1.51 7.37
C LEU A 60 4.33 1.44 8.82
N ALA A 61 5.56 1.01 9.08
CA ALA A 61 6.13 0.94 10.42
C ALA A 61 6.14 2.32 11.07
N LEU A 62 6.57 3.36 10.35
CA LEU A 62 6.56 4.74 10.82
C LEU A 62 5.15 5.23 11.13
N VAL A 63 4.20 5.01 10.21
CA VAL A 63 2.80 5.40 10.42
C VAL A 63 2.24 4.71 11.67
N ILE A 64 2.43 3.38 11.80
CA ILE A 64 2.04 2.59 12.97
C ILE A 64 2.67 3.16 14.25
N ALA A 65 3.97 3.42 14.26
CA ALA A 65 4.69 3.99 15.40
C ALA A 65 4.15 5.37 15.81
N LEU A 66 3.88 6.25 14.85
CA LEU A 66 3.25 7.55 15.11
C LEU A 66 1.91 7.40 15.80
N ARG A 67 1.13 6.38 15.44
CA ARG A 67 -0.15 6.12 16.10
C ARG A 67 -0.02 5.57 17.51
N LEU A 68 1.06 4.85 17.81
CA LEU A 68 1.33 4.41 19.18
C LEU A 68 1.53 5.60 20.14
N LEU A 69 2.02 6.75 19.65
CA LEU A 69 2.13 7.98 20.45
C LEU A 69 0.78 8.52 20.94
N VAL A 70 -0.31 8.21 20.21
CA VAL A 70 -1.67 8.68 20.49
C VAL A 70 -2.56 7.54 21.01
N TRP A 71 -1.97 6.38 21.32
CA TRP A 71 -2.70 5.16 21.70
C TRP A 71 -3.64 5.33 22.90
N ARG A 72 -3.30 6.22 23.85
CA ARG A 72 -4.09 6.49 25.06
C ARG A 72 -5.21 7.52 24.89
N ALA A 73 -5.32 8.19 23.75
CA ALA A 73 -6.38 9.18 23.54
C ALA A 73 -7.76 8.50 23.33
N PRO A 74 -8.89 9.24 23.44
CA PRO A 74 -10.24 8.70 23.22
C PRO A 74 -10.40 8.04 21.83
N GLY A 75 -11.21 6.96 21.71
CA GLY A 75 -11.44 6.24 20.45
C GLY A 75 -10.84 4.83 20.34
N GLY A 76 -10.39 4.25 21.46
CA GLY A 76 -9.50 3.08 21.52
C GLY A 76 -9.85 1.85 20.67
N ALA A 77 -11.12 1.48 20.50
CA ALA A 77 -11.49 0.28 19.74
C ALA A 77 -11.25 0.43 18.22
N ASP A 78 -11.62 1.58 17.65
CA ASP A 78 -11.39 1.89 16.22
C ASP A 78 -9.89 1.96 15.92
N ARG A 79 -9.12 2.59 16.82
CA ARG A 79 -7.67 2.71 16.69
C ARG A 79 -6.97 1.36 16.69
N VAL A 80 -7.30 0.49 17.66
CA VAL A 80 -6.72 -0.87 17.76
C VAL A 80 -6.96 -1.64 16.46
N ARG A 81 -8.19 -1.64 15.94
CA ARG A 81 -8.54 -2.39 14.73
C ARG A 81 -7.82 -1.85 13.49
N GLN A 82 -7.75 -0.53 13.33
CA GLN A 82 -7.03 0.09 12.21
C GLN A 82 -5.52 -0.18 12.29
N THR A 83 -4.91 -0.12 13.49
CA THR A 83 -3.50 -0.44 13.68
C THR A 83 -3.21 -1.91 13.41
N LEU A 84 -4.05 -2.84 13.85
CA LEU A 84 -3.90 -4.26 13.53
C LEU A 84 -4.05 -4.54 12.03
N ARG A 85 -4.92 -3.80 11.33
CA ARG A 85 -5.05 -3.89 9.86
C ARG A 85 -3.83 -3.31 9.13
N ALA A 86 -3.27 -2.20 9.63
CA ALA A 86 -2.02 -1.64 9.10
C ALA A 86 -0.84 -2.61 9.32
N ALA A 87 -0.73 -3.18 10.53
CA ALA A 87 0.25 -4.21 10.85
C ALA A 87 0.07 -5.45 9.96
N GLY A 88 -1.18 -5.88 9.74
CA GLY A 88 -1.50 -6.96 8.81
C GLY A 88 -1.09 -6.65 7.37
N ALA A 89 -1.33 -5.43 6.87
CA ALA A 89 -0.87 -5.01 5.54
C ALA A 89 0.66 -5.04 5.43
N MET A 90 1.37 -4.55 6.45
CA MET A 90 2.83 -4.56 6.52
C MET A 90 3.39 -5.99 6.54
N VAL A 91 2.86 -6.86 7.41
CA VAL A 91 3.28 -8.27 7.52
C VAL A 91 2.94 -9.05 6.24
N THR A 92 1.82 -8.73 5.59
CA THR A 92 1.47 -9.32 4.28
C THR A 92 2.50 -8.92 3.23
N LEU A 93 2.93 -7.65 3.20
CA LEU A 93 3.93 -7.19 2.24
C LEU A 93 5.28 -7.89 2.48
N ILE A 94 5.74 -7.96 3.73
CA ILE A 94 6.95 -8.72 4.10
C ILE A 94 6.82 -10.18 3.67
N GLY A 95 5.67 -10.81 3.95
CA GLY A 95 5.42 -12.20 3.56
C GLY A 95 5.43 -12.43 2.05
N VAL A 96 4.88 -11.50 1.26
CA VAL A 96 4.97 -11.57 -0.20
C VAL A 96 6.43 -11.50 -0.66
N THR A 97 7.23 -10.57 -0.11
CA THR A 97 8.66 -10.48 -0.43
C THR A 97 9.39 -11.76 -0.09
N VAL A 98 9.20 -12.30 1.12
CA VAL A 98 9.80 -13.57 1.57
C VAL A 98 9.45 -14.73 0.64
N VAL A 99 8.21 -14.80 0.14
CA VAL A 99 7.82 -15.84 -0.83
C VAL A 99 8.61 -15.70 -2.13
N PHE A 100 8.75 -14.48 -2.65
CA PHE A 100 9.54 -14.21 -3.85
C PHE A 100 11.02 -14.58 -3.63
N GLU A 101 11.60 -14.22 -2.50
CA GLU A 101 12.97 -14.57 -2.12
C GLU A 101 13.18 -16.09 -2.07
N TRP A 102 12.24 -16.87 -1.50
CA TRP A 102 12.30 -18.33 -1.51
C TRP A 102 12.17 -18.95 -2.89
N VAL A 103 11.33 -18.38 -3.76
CA VAL A 103 11.23 -18.82 -5.16
C VAL A 103 12.56 -18.58 -5.88
N ALA A 104 13.21 -17.44 -5.65
CA ALA A 104 14.53 -17.15 -6.20
C ALA A 104 15.61 -18.13 -5.73
N VAL A 105 15.63 -18.43 -4.42
CA VAL A 105 16.52 -19.45 -3.84
C VAL A 105 16.29 -20.82 -4.48
N SER A 106 15.03 -21.19 -4.68
CA SER A 106 14.65 -22.49 -5.24
C SER A 106 14.97 -22.62 -6.74
N ALA A 107 14.95 -21.49 -7.47
CA ALA A 107 15.25 -21.45 -8.90
C ALA A 107 16.76 -21.45 -9.21
N ARG A 108 17.63 -21.23 -8.20
CA ARG A 108 19.09 -21.14 -8.41
C ARG A 108 19.78 -22.47 -8.58
N THR A 109 20.89 -22.46 -9.32
CA THR A 109 21.76 -23.62 -9.49
C THR A 109 22.73 -23.75 -8.30
N PRO A 110 23.10 -24.97 -7.85
CA PRO A 110 23.92 -25.18 -6.65
C PRO A 110 25.28 -24.47 -6.65
N ALA A 111 25.88 -24.23 -7.82
CA ALA A 111 27.14 -23.51 -7.96
C ALA A 111 27.03 -22.01 -7.63
N SER A 112 25.82 -21.44 -7.74
CA SER A 112 25.55 -20.03 -7.43
C SER A 112 25.19 -19.77 -5.96
N SER A 113 25.07 -20.84 -5.15
CA SER A 113 24.78 -20.76 -3.71
C SER A 113 26.00 -20.94 -2.80
N SER A 114 27.20 -21.11 -3.38
CA SER A 114 28.43 -21.27 -2.60
C SER A 114 29.02 -19.90 -2.24
N GLY A 115 28.84 -19.46 -1.00
CA GLY A 115 29.48 -18.25 -0.48
C GLY A 115 29.01 -17.89 0.93
N THR A 116 29.89 -17.30 1.73
CA THR A 116 29.58 -16.86 3.10
C THR A 116 28.37 -15.92 3.11
N TRP A 117 28.34 -14.95 2.20
CA TRP A 117 27.23 -14.00 2.09
C TRP A 117 25.91 -14.64 1.67
N ALA A 118 25.93 -15.59 0.73
CA ALA A 118 24.74 -16.34 0.36
C ALA A 118 24.17 -17.12 1.57
N SER A 119 25.04 -17.75 2.37
CA SER A 119 24.63 -18.43 3.61
C SER A 119 24.05 -17.46 4.64
N VAL A 120 24.63 -16.27 4.80
CA VAL A 120 24.13 -15.22 5.70
C VAL A 120 22.74 -14.74 5.25
N LEU A 121 22.56 -14.45 3.96
CA LEU A 121 21.28 -14.02 3.40
C LEU A 121 20.20 -15.08 3.52
N ILE A 122 20.49 -16.34 3.21
CA ILE A 122 19.55 -17.46 3.38
C ILE A 122 19.20 -17.65 4.86
N SER A 123 20.17 -17.53 5.77
CA SER A 123 19.90 -17.59 7.21
C SER A 123 19.01 -16.44 7.68
N GLY A 124 19.27 -15.22 7.18
CA GLY A 124 18.42 -14.05 7.40
C GLY A 124 16.99 -14.26 6.90
N LEU A 125 16.85 -14.81 5.69
CA LEU A 125 15.56 -15.17 5.09
C LEU A 125 14.79 -16.18 5.96
N VAL A 126 15.45 -17.21 6.50
CA VAL A 126 14.84 -18.17 7.43
C VAL A 126 14.32 -17.46 8.68
N VAL A 127 15.14 -16.61 9.30
CA VAL A 127 14.74 -15.83 10.48
C VAL A 127 13.54 -14.94 10.17
N ASN A 128 13.57 -14.22 9.05
CA ASN A 128 12.49 -13.34 8.63
C ASN A 128 11.20 -14.12 8.32
N SER A 129 11.32 -15.31 7.74
CA SER A 129 10.19 -16.22 7.48
C SER A 129 9.52 -16.65 8.79
N VAL A 130 10.31 -17.09 9.77
CA VAL A 130 9.80 -17.53 11.08
C VAL A 130 9.09 -16.38 11.80
N LEU A 131 9.70 -15.19 11.84
CA LEU A 131 9.11 -14.00 12.45
C LEU A 131 7.80 -13.60 11.76
N THR A 132 7.79 -13.58 10.42
CA THR A 132 6.62 -13.23 9.63
C THR A 132 5.47 -14.19 9.88
N VAL A 133 5.72 -15.50 9.87
CA VAL A 133 4.70 -16.53 10.17
C VAL A 133 4.20 -16.40 11.60
N ALA A 134 5.08 -16.24 12.59
CA ALA A 134 4.69 -16.08 13.99
C ALA A 134 3.77 -14.86 14.18
N VAL A 135 4.13 -13.71 13.62
CA VAL A 135 3.32 -12.49 13.69
C VAL A 135 2.00 -12.64 12.93
N ALA A 136 2.01 -13.27 11.75
CA ALA A 136 0.79 -13.52 10.97
C ALA A 136 -0.20 -14.39 11.76
N VAL A 137 0.28 -15.45 12.42
CA VAL A 137 -0.54 -16.30 13.30
C VAL A 137 -1.14 -15.46 14.44
N LEU A 138 -0.33 -14.63 15.12
CA LEU A 138 -0.82 -13.75 16.18
C LEU A 138 -1.90 -12.77 15.69
N LEU A 139 -1.74 -12.20 14.50
CA LEU A 139 -2.72 -11.29 13.89
C LEU A 139 -4.03 -12.02 13.56
N VAL A 140 -3.96 -13.23 13.01
CA VAL A 140 -5.15 -14.05 12.68
C VAL A 140 -5.90 -14.44 13.95
N LEU A 141 -5.19 -14.89 14.99
CA LEU A 141 -5.78 -15.23 16.28
C LEU A 141 -6.45 -14.01 16.93
N GLY A 142 -5.85 -12.82 16.83
CA GLY A 142 -6.43 -11.57 17.33
C GLY A 142 -7.65 -11.07 16.53
N HIS A 143 -7.76 -11.43 15.25
CA HIS A 143 -8.85 -10.96 14.37
C HIS A 143 -10.20 -11.64 14.62
N ARG A 144 -10.20 -12.89 15.11
CA ARG A 144 -11.42 -13.71 15.28
C ARG A 144 -12.47 -13.16 16.27
N GLY A 145 -12.13 -12.13 17.05
CA GLY A 145 -13.02 -11.57 18.08
C GLY A 145 -13.67 -10.21 17.78
N HIS A 146 -13.46 -9.61 16.60
CA HIS A 146 -13.86 -8.20 16.36
C HIS A 146 -15.01 -8.07 15.33
N GLY A 147 -16.21 -7.76 15.83
CA GLY A 147 -17.47 -7.63 15.09
C GLY A 147 -17.52 -6.61 13.95
N SER A 148 -18.69 -6.52 13.30
CA SER A 148 -18.90 -5.83 12.02
C SER A 148 -18.46 -4.36 12.03
N ALA A 149 -17.97 -3.90 10.88
CA ALA A 149 -17.41 -2.58 10.69
C ALA A 149 -18.52 -1.51 10.66
N GLY A 150 -18.77 -0.88 11.81
CA GLY A 150 -19.45 0.41 11.82
C GLY A 150 -18.64 1.48 11.07
N PRO A 151 -19.26 2.60 10.66
CA PRO A 151 -18.53 3.73 10.10
C PRO A 151 -17.48 4.23 11.11
N TRP A 152 -16.21 4.22 10.72
CA TRP A 152 -15.10 4.67 11.56
C TRP A 152 -15.34 6.09 12.05
N ARG A 153 -15.37 6.29 13.37
CA ARG A 153 -15.53 7.64 13.95
C ARG A 153 -14.20 8.39 14.04
N HIS A 154 -13.08 7.66 14.09
CA HIS A 154 -11.72 8.20 14.20
C HIS A 154 -10.82 7.57 13.13
N ASP A 155 -10.10 8.38 12.36
CA ASP A 155 -9.13 7.96 11.35
C ASP A 155 -7.71 8.43 11.70
N TRP A 156 -6.70 7.88 11.01
CA TRP A 156 -5.29 8.22 11.28
C TRP A 156 -5.00 9.68 10.95
N LEU A 157 -5.71 10.25 9.99
CA LEU A 157 -5.60 11.68 9.67
C LEU A 157 -5.98 12.55 10.88
N GLY A 158 -7.04 12.22 11.61
CA GLY A 158 -7.39 12.90 12.85
C GLY A 158 -6.29 12.82 13.91
N ASP A 159 -5.64 11.65 14.01
CA ASP A 159 -4.51 11.45 14.93
C ASP A 159 -3.28 12.28 14.51
N ALA A 160 -2.98 12.35 13.20
CA ALA A 160 -1.90 13.17 12.66
C ALA A 160 -2.15 14.68 12.86
N VAL A 161 -3.36 15.16 12.61
CA VAL A 161 -3.80 16.54 12.88
C VAL A 161 -3.65 16.87 14.36
N PHE A 162 -4.03 15.94 15.25
CA PHE A 162 -3.87 16.10 16.69
C PHE A 162 -2.40 16.22 17.11
N VAL A 163 -1.51 15.37 16.57
CA VAL A 163 -0.06 15.43 16.83
C VAL A 163 0.53 16.73 16.29
N CYS A 164 0.23 17.09 15.04
CA CYS A 164 0.71 18.32 14.43
C CYS A 164 0.18 19.58 15.15
N GLY A 165 -1.03 19.56 15.69
CA GLY A 165 -1.59 20.63 16.50
C GLY A 165 -0.83 20.86 17.82
N ARG A 166 -0.15 19.84 18.35
CA ARG A 166 0.74 19.96 19.53
C ARG A 166 2.08 20.60 19.21
N ILE A 167 2.50 20.62 17.95
CA ILE A 167 3.79 21.16 17.53
C ILE A 167 3.59 22.61 17.06
N PRO A 168 4.15 23.64 17.75
CA PRO A 168 3.89 25.04 17.44
C PRO A 168 4.17 25.44 15.98
N ALA A 169 5.24 24.89 15.40
CA ALA A 169 5.64 25.14 14.02
C ALA A 169 4.67 24.55 12.96
N LEU A 170 3.99 23.44 13.31
CA LEU A 170 3.07 22.73 12.41
C LEU A 170 1.62 23.18 12.60
N ARG A 171 1.27 23.69 13.78
CA ARG A 171 -0.08 24.17 14.12
C ARG A 171 -0.63 25.19 13.12
N ARG A 172 0.21 26.07 12.55
CA ARG A 172 -0.20 27.05 11.52
C ARG A 172 -0.72 26.40 10.23
N TRP A 173 -0.32 25.15 9.95
CA TRP A 173 -0.70 24.39 8.75
C TRP A 173 -1.92 23.50 8.98
N VAL A 174 -2.33 23.30 10.24
CA VAL A 174 -3.42 22.41 10.64
C VAL A 174 -4.62 23.23 11.06
N GLY A 175 -5.27 23.86 10.08
CA GLY A 175 -6.56 24.52 10.28
C GLY A 175 -7.69 23.50 10.54
N PRO A 176 -8.82 23.93 11.14
CA PRO A 176 -9.97 23.06 11.40
C PRO A 176 -10.50 22.37 10.12
N ASP A 177 -10.37 23.04 8.97
CA ASP A 177 -10.82 22.51 7.67
C ASP A 177 -9.78 21.65 6.93
N ALA A 178 -8.55 21.57 7.43
CA ALA A 178 -7.45 20.91 6.73
C ALA A 178 -7.72 19.41 6.59
N ALA A 179 -8.19 18.76 7.66
CA ALA A 179 -8.54 17.34 7.66
C ALA A 179 -9.65 17.05 6.63
N ASP A 180 -10.71 17.85 6.61
CA ASP A 180 -11.83 17.64 5.70
C ASP A 180 -11.44 17.93 4.23
N ARG A 181 -10.56 18.91 4.00
CA ARG A 181 -9.98 19.16 2.67
C ARG A 181 -9.17 17.96 2.18
N VAL A 182 -8.35 17.37 3.05
CA VAL A 182 -7.57 16.15 2.76
C VAL A 182 -8.50 14.95 2.49
N ARG A 183 -9.53 14.74 3.31
CA ARG A 183 -10.52 13.66 3.10
C ARG A 183 -11.24 13.78 1.75
N ARG A 184 -11.68 15.00 1.38
CA ARG A 184 -12.34 15.26 0.09
C ARG A 184 -11.40 15.06 -1.11
N ARG A 185 -10.10 15.37 -0.93
CA ARG A 185 -9.05 15.29 -1.96
C ARG A 185 -8.09 14.13 -1.76
N ALA A 186 -8.49 13.07 -1.07
CA ALA A 186 -7.58 11.99 -0.67
C ALA A 186 -6.83 11.37 -1.86
N MET A 187 -7.52 11.15 -2.99
CA MET A 187 -6.87 10.63 -4.21
C MET A 187 -5.78 11.58 -4.73
N THR A 188 -6.06 12.88 -4.79
CA THR A 188 -5.06 13.89 -5.18
C THR A 188 -3.87 13.90 -4.24
N VAL A 189 -4.10 13.74 -2.93
CA VAL A 189 -3.01 13.64 -1.94
C VAL A 189 -2.18 12.39 -2.18
N PHE A 190 -2.79 11.23 -2.43
CA PHE A 190 -2.04 10.00 -2.73
C PHE A 190 -1.22 10.14 -4.01
N VAL A 191 -1.80 10.71 -5.08
CA VAL A 191 -1.06 10.98 -6.32
C VAL A 191 0.13 11.90 -6.03
N ALA A 192 -0.09 13.04 -5.38
CA ALA A 192 0.97 14.00 -5.09
C ALA A 192 2.10 13.40 -4.24
N LEU A 193 1.77 12.69 -3.16
CA LEU A 193 2.77 12.04 -2.31
C LEU A 193 3.53 10.95 -3.05
N SER A 194 2.83 10.14 -3.85
CA SER A 194 3.46 9.06 -4.64
C SER A 194 4.41 9.62 -5.69
N THR A 195 4.01 10.68 -6.39
CA THR A 195 4.84 11.37 -7.38
C THR A 195 6.06 12.05 -6.75
N LEU A 196 5.89 12.71 -5.59
CA LEU A 196 7.01 13.34 -4.88
C LEU A 196 8.02 12.30 -4.38
N ALA A 197 7.54 11.20 -3.78
CA ALA A 197 8.40 10.11 -3.35
C ALA A 197 9.12 9.48 -4.55
N ALA A 198 8.40 9.22 -5.65
CA ALA A 198 8.99 8.68 -6.87
C ALA A 198 10.03 9.61 -7.48
N ALA A 199 9.80 10.92 -7.50
CA ALA A 199 10.76 11.90 -7.98
C ALA A 199 12.03 11.93 -7.14
N ALA A 200 11.90 11.85 -5.81
CA ALA A 200 13.05 11.78 -4.91
C ALA A 200 13.88 10.51 -5.14
N ILE A 201 13.23 9.34 -5.20
CA ILE A 201 13.91 8.05 -5.42
C ILE A 201 14.54 7.99 -6.80
N THR A 202 13.78 8.34 -7.84
CA THR A 202 14.27 8.34 -9.23
C THR A 202 15.43 9.32 -9.40
N GLY A 203 15.35 10.51 -8.79
CA GLY A 203 16.42 11.49 -8.82
C GLY A 203 17.69 10.98 -8.13
N ALA A 204 17.55 10.38 -6.95
CA ALA A 204 18.67 9.78 -6.23
C ALA A 204 19.33 8.65 -7.03
N GLN A 205 18.53 7.76 -7.63
CA GLN A 205 19.00 6.66 -8.48
C GLN A 205 19.69 7.18 -9.75
N ALA A 206 19.07 8.12 -10.47
CA ALA A 206 19.64 8.69 -11.69
C ALA A 206 20.98 9.37 -11.44
N VAL A 207 21.14 10.07 -10.30
CA VAL A 207 22.41 10.68 -9.90
C VAL A 207 23.43 9.62 -9.47
N GLY A 208 23.03 8.64 -8.64
CA GLY A 208 23.91 7.60 -8.12
C GLY A 208 24.46 6.69 -9.21
N GLU A 209 23.61 6.28 -10.14
CA GLU A 209 23.95 5.39 -11.27
C GLU A 209 24.32 6.14 -12.55
N ARG A 210 24.41 7.48 -12.49
CA ARG A 210 24.80 8.36 -13.60
C ARG A 210 23.99 8.14 -14.88
N TRP A 211 22.68 7.99 -14.74
CA TRP A 211 21.79 7.78 -15.89
C TRP A 211 21.79 9.01 -16.80
N THR A 212 21.98 8.77 -18.10
CA THR A 212 21.99 9.82 -19.13
C THR A 212 20.78 9.75 -20.06
N ASP A 213 20.07 8.62 -20.08
CA ASP A 213 18.88 8.44 -20.92
C ASP A 213 17.63 9.05 -20.25
N PRO A 214 17.08 10.16 -20.79
CA PRO A 214 15.89 10.79 -20.23
C PRO A 214 14.65 9.89 -20.31
N LEU A 215 14.59 8.97 -21.28
CA LEU A 215 13.47 8.06 -21.41
C LEU A 215 13.48 7.02 -20.29
N LEU A 216 14.67 6.51 -19.92
CA LEU A 216 14.83 5.59 -18.79
C LEU A 216 14.40 6.25 -17.49
N ILE A 217 14.85 7.49 -17.26
CA ILE A 217 14.50 8.28 -16.07
C ILE A 217 12.97 8.50 -16.02
N ALA A 218 12.35 8.90 -17.13
CA ALA A 218 10.91 9.14 -17.19
C ALA A 218 10.10 7.85 -16.97
N TRP A 219 10.51 6.74 -17.58
CA TRP A 219 9.88 5.44 -17.38
C TRP A 219 9.97 4.99 -15.92
N PHE A 220 11.16 5.05 -15.32
CA PHE A 220 11.38 4.65 -13.93
C PHE A 220 10.54 5.50 -12.96
N LEU A 221 10.48 6.82 -13.18
CA LEU A 221 9.62 7.72 -12.42
C LEU A 221 8.15 7.29 -12.46
N ILE A 222 7.63 6.93 -13.63
CA ILE A 222 6.24 6.49 -13.80
C ILE A 222 6.01 5.16 -13.07
N VAL A 223 6.92 4.19 -13.22
CA VAL A 223 6.82 2.88 -12.55
C VAL A 223 6.80 3.04 -11.03
N VAL A 224 7.72 3.83 -10.47
CA VAL A 224 7.79 4.07 -9.02
C VAL A 224 6.56 4.84 -8.54
N ALA A 225 6.13 5.89 -9.25
CA ALA A 225 4.97 6.69 -8.87
C ALA A 225 3.67 5.86 -8.89
N THR A 226 3.49 5.01 -9.90
CA THR A 226 2.30 4.16 -10.01
C THR A 226 2.30 3.05 -8.97
N SER A 227 3.45 2.44 -8.68
CA SER A 227 3.60 1.44 -7.61
C SER A 227 3.26 2.03 -6.24
N HIS A 228 3.79 3.21 -5.91
CA HIS A 228 3.46 3.92 -4.68
C HIS A 228 1.99 4.36 -4.61
N LEU A 229 1.40 4.76 -5.73
CA LEU A 229 -0.01 5.12 -5.78
C LEU A 229 -0.90 3.91 -5.50
N ALA A 230 -0.62 2.78 -6.15
CA ALA A 230 -1.31 1.52 -5.90
C ALA A 230 -1.21 1.12 -4.43
N PHE A 231 0.02 1.15 -3.89
CA PHE A 231 0.27 0.88 -2.48
C PHE A 231 -0.53 1.80 -1.55
N CYS A 232 -0.48 3.11 -1.76
CA CYS A 232 -1.23 4.07 -0.94
C CYS A 232 -2.73 3.79 -0.94
N VAL A 233 -3.31 3.50 -2.12
CA VAL A 233 -4.75 3.28 -2.25
C VAL A 233 -5.17 1.95 -1.64
N ILE A 234 -4.43 0.87 -1.89
CA ILE A 234 -4.70 -0.48 -1.36
C ILE A 234 -4.52 -0.48 0.15
N SER A 235 -3.39 0.01 0.66
CA SER A 235 -3.11 0.08 2.10
C SER A 235 -4.13 0.96 2.83
N ASN A 236 -4.59 2.06 2.22
CA ASN A 236 -5.69 2.85 2.79
C ASN A 236 -7.03 2.09 2.79
N ALA A 237 -7.32 1.28 1.77
CA ALA A 237 -8.53 0.46 1.73
C ALA A 237 -8.52 -0.61 2.82
N VAL A 238 -7.35 -1.18 3.13
CA VAL A 238 -7.17 -2.18 4.19
C VAL A 238 -7.19 -1.52 5.58
N ALA A 239 -6.32 -0.54 5.82
CA ALA A 239 -6.03 0.02 7.15
C ALA A 239 -6.87 1.26 7.52
N GLY A 240 -7.55 1.88 6.56
CA GLY A 240 -8.40 3.04 6.81
C GLY A 240 -7.65 4.30 7.25
N PHE A 241 -6.50 4.60 6.65
CA PHE A 241 -5.68 5.77 7.02
C PHE A 241 -6.46 7.09 6.94
N ILE A 242 -7.16 7.31 5.84
CA ILE A 242 -7.98 8.47 5.56
C ILE A 242 -9.41 8.01 5.29
N ALA A 243 -10.35 8.49 6.10
CA ALA A 243 -11.78 8.28 5.84
C ALA A 243 -12.17 9.00 4.55
N ARG A 244 -12.57 8.24 3.54
CA ARG A 244 -12.99 8.76 2.23
C ARG A 244 -14.51 8.92 2.23
N PRO A 245 -15.07 10.07 1.84
CA PRO A 245 -16.51 10.24 1.71
C PRO A 245 -17.08 9.29 0.64
N ALA A 246 -18.38 9.03 0.72
CA ALA A 246 -19.08 8.22 -0.28
C ALA A 246 -18.84 8.79 -1.68
N ARG A 247 -18.42 7.93 -2.60
CA ARG A 247 -18.05 8.34 -3.96
C ARG A 247 -19.22 8.14 -4.91
N THR A 248 -19.32 9.02 -5.89
CA THR A 248 -20.15 8.77 -7.06
C THR A 248 -19.62 7.55 -7.80
N ARG A 249 -20.52 6.80 -8.44
CA ARG A 249 -20.17 5.62 -9.26
C ARG A 249 -19.04 5.90 -10.27
N PRO A 250 -19.10 6.93 -11.14
CA PRO A 250 -18.04 7.16 -12.13
C PRO A 250 -16.68 7.39 -11.47
N ARG A 251 -16.64 8.11 -10.35
CA ARG A 251 -15.39 8.33 -9.59
C ARG A 251 -14.84 7.03 -9.01
N ARG A 252 -15.69 6.15 -8.50
CA ARG A 252 -15.26 4.84 -8.01
C ARG A 252 -14.68 3.98 -9.13
N ILE A 253 -15.33 3.94 -10.30
CA ILE A 253 -14.85 3.19 -11.46
C ILE A 253 -13.49 3.71 -11.91
N ALA A 254 -13.35 5.04 -12.05
CA ALA A 254 -12.09 5.66 -12.42
C ALA A 254 -10.96 5.32 -11.43
N GLU A 255 -11.20 5.49 -10.12
CA GLU A 255 -10.18 5.18 -9.09
C GLU A 255 -9.77 3.69 -9.11
N VAL A 256 -10.73 2.76 -9.22
CA VAL A 256 -10.42 1.31 -9.27
C VAL A 256 -9.65 0.95 -10.54
N SER A 257 -10.04 1.51 -11.68
CA SER A 257 -9.41 1.24 -12.98
C SER A 257 -7.97 1.76 -13.00
N VAL A 258 -7.73 2.97 -12.48
CA VAL A 258 -6.39 3.53 -12.33
C VAL A 258 -5.51 2.65 -11.44
N VAL A 259 -6.02 2.22 -10.28
CA VAL A 259 -5.26 1.35 -9.37
C VAL A 259 -4.96 0.00 -10.02
N ALA A 260 -5.92 -0.60 -10.73
CA ALA A 260 -5.69 -1.85 -11.47
C ALA A 260 -4.61 -1.69 -12.53
N GLY A 261 -4.62 -0.58 -13.28
CA GLY A 261 -3.57 -0.24 -14.23
C GLY A 261 -2.20 -0.06 -13.56
N CYS A 262 -2.13 0.63 -12.42
CA CYS A 262 -0.89 0.78 -11.66
C CYS A 262 -0.32 -0.57 -11.20
N VAL A 263 -1.17 -1.47 -10.68
CA VAL A 263 -0.75 -2.83 -10.29
C VAL A 263 -0.24 -3.62 -11.50
N ALA A 264 -0.90 -3.49 -12.65
CA ALA A 264 -0.47 -4.12 -13.89
C ALA A 264 0.88 -3.59 -14.40
N ILE A 265 1.17 -2.30 -14.23
CA ILE A 265 2.51 -1.74 -14.53
C ILE A 265 3.57 -2.39 -13.65
N SER A 266 3.35 -2.50 -12.34
CA SER A 266 4.30 -3.15 -11.42
C SER A 266 4.52 -4.61 -11.80
N ALA A 267 3.43 -5.35 -12.05
CA ALA A 267 3.51 -6.76 -12.47
C ALA A 267 4.24 -6.92 -13.81
N ALA A 268 3.91 -6.09 -14.80
CA ALA A 268 4.57 -6.14 -16.10
C ALA A 268 6.05 -5.76 -16.00
N THR A 269 6.43 -4.88 -15.08
CA THR A 269 7.83 -4.51 -14.85
C THR A 269 8.61 -5.65 -14.21
N ALA A 270 8.03 -6.32 -13.21
CA ALA A 270 8.63 -7.49 -12.55
C ALA A 270 8.79 -8.66 -13.52
N PHE A 271 7.75 -8.98 -14.30
CA PHE A 271 7.76 -10.12 -15.21
C PHE A 271 8.14 -9.77 -16.65
N ARG A 272 8.80 -8.63 -16.88
CA ARG A 272 9.06 -8.12 -18.24
C ARG A 272 9.78 -9.12 -19.14
N ASP A 273 10.78 -9.82 -18.61
CA ASP A 273 11.58 -10.77 -19.38
C ASP A 273 10.81 -12.06 -19.70
N ALA A 274 9.86 -12.44 -18.84
CA ALA A 274 8.95 -13.55 -19.08
C ALA A 274 7.80 -13.18 -20.03
N LEU A 275 7.37 -11.91 -20.03
CA LEU A 275 6.29 -11.41 -20.88
C LEU A 275 6.76 -11.10 -22.29
N TRP A 276 7.97 -10.59 -22.45
CA TRP A 276 8.48 -10.12 -23.73
C TRP A 276 8.46 -11.16 -24.88
N PRO A 277 8.79 -12.45 -24.66
CA PRO A 277 8.71 -13.47 -25.70
C PRO A 277 7.31 -13.66 -26.29
N VAL A 278 6.26 -13.27 -25.58
CA VAL A 278 4.87 -13.31 -26.08
C VAL A 278 4.62 -12.22 -27.13
N PHE A 279 5.38 -11.12 -27.09
CA PHE A 279 5.20 -9.95 -27.94
C PHE A 279 6.27 -9.78 -29.03
N GLY A 280 7.38 -10.51 -28.98
CA GLY A 280 8.45 -10.38 -29.97
C GLY A 280 9.49 -11.50 -29.94
N THR A 281 10.29 -11.58 -31.01
CA THR A 281 11.40 -12.53 -31.16
C THR A 281 12.72 -11.82 -30.88
N GLY A 282 13.14 -11.72 -29.62
CA GLY A 282 14.43 -11.13 -29.24
C GLY A 282 14.52 -10.76 -27.76
N SER A 283 15.67 -10.30 -27.30
CA SER A 283 15.87 -9.79 -25.93
C SER A 283 15.33 -8.37 -25.77
N LEU A 284 14.76 -8.05 -24.62
CA LEU A 284 14.25 -6.71 -24.29
C LEU A 284 15.42 -5.76 -23.97
N THR A 285 16.01 -5.13 -24.99
CA THR A 285 17.21 -4.30 -24.83
C THR A 285 16.96 -2.80 -24.95
N SER A 286 15.77 -2.39 -25.38
CA SER A 286 15.46 -0.98 -25.63
C SER A 286 14.45 -0.43 -24.63
N VAL A 287 14.74 0.76 -24.09
CA VAL A 287 13.86 1.48 -23.16
C VAL A 287 12.48 1.79 -23.75
N PRO A 288 12.33 2.17 -25.04
CA PRO A 288 11.01 2.35 -25.64
C PRO A 288 10.16 1.07 -25.63
N ALA A 289 10.76 -0.09 -25.92
CA ALA A 289 10.04 -1.37 -25.88
C ALA A 289 9.63 -1.73 -24.44
N LEU A 290 10.51 -1.49 -23.47
CA LEU A 290 10.22 -1.67 -22.05
C LEU A 290 9.04 -0.79 -21.61
N ALA A 291 9.07 0.49 -21.95
CA ALA A 291 8.00 1.43 -21.63
C ALA A 291 6.69 1.04 -22.33
N ALA A 292 6.74 0.64 -23.61
CA ALA A 292 5.55 0.20 -24.34
C ALA A 292 4.92 -1.05 -23.70
N LEU A 293 5.73 -2.04 -23.33
CA LEU A 293 5.26 -3.26 -22.66
C LEU A 293 4.60 -2.93 -21.32
N THR A 294 5.29 -2.24 -20.42
CA THR A 294 4.81 -2.05 -19.05
C THR A 294 3.65 -1.05 -18.97
N LEU A 295 3.77 0.09 -19.65
CA LEU A 295 2.72 1.11 -19.67
C LEU A 295 1.52 0.66 -20.51
N GLY A 296 1.76 -0.08 -21.60
CA GLY A 296 0.71 -0.69 -22.41
C GLY A 296 -0.12 -1.69 -21.61
N ALA A 297 0.51 -2.58 -20.84
CA ALA A 297 -0.17 -3.51 -19.94
C ALA A 297 -1.02 -2.77 -18.89
N GLY A 298 -0.48 -1.69 -18.32
CA GLY A 298 -1.20 -0.80 -17.40
C GLY A 298 -2.44 -0.17 -18.01
N LEU A 299 -2.29 0.42 -19.20
CA LEU A 299 -3.37 1.08 -19.92
C LEU A 299 -4.47 0.08 -20.30
N ALA A 300 -4.10 -1.05 -20.87
CA ALA A 300 -5.04 -2.11 -21.25
C ALA A 300 -5.83 -2.60 -20.04
N THR A 301 -5.17 -2.89 -18.93
CA THR A 301 -5.82 -3.36 -17.69
C THR A 301 -6.77 -2.32 -17.12
N SER A 302 -6.38 -1.04 -17.14
CA SER A 302 -7.24 0.07 -16.69
C SER A 302 -8.51 0.16 -17.54
N LEU A 303 -8.38 0.12 -18.87
CA LEU A 303 -9.51 0.18 -19.79
C LEU A 303 -10.46 -1.02 -19.65
N VAL A 304 -9.91 -2.24 -19.57
CA VAL A 304 -10.69 -3.46 -19.37
C VAL A 304 -11.43 -3.41 -18.03
N THR A 305 -10.77 -3.00 -16.96
CA THR A 305 -11.39 -2.84 -15.63
C THR A 305 -12.53 -1.82 -15.68
N ALA A 306 -12.33 -0.69 -16.33
CA ALA A 306 -13.37 0.33 -16.49
C ALA A 306 -14.57 -0.22 -17.26
N ALA A 307 -14.33 -0.90 -18.39
CA ALA A 307 -15.37 -1.50 -19.23
C ALA A 307 -16.18 -2.55 -18.46
N LEU A 308 -15.51 -3.46 -17.73
CA LEU A 308 -16.16 -4.48 -16.91
C LEU A 308 -17.02 -3.85 -15.81
N LEU A 309 -16.51 -2.84 -15.09
CA LEU A 309 -17.28 -2.17 -14.02
C LEU A 309 -18.44 -1.32 -14.55
N LEU A 310 -18.33 -0.82 -15.79
CA LEU A 310 -19.44 -0.16 -16.46
C LEU A 310 -20.52 -1.17 -16.88
N ALA A 311 -20.12 -2.33 -17.41
CA ALA A 311 -21.02 -3.39 -17.88
C ALA A 311 -21.72 -4.16 -16.74
N CYS A 312 -21.01 -4.52 -15.68
CA CYS A 312 -21.52 -5.40 -14.62
C CYS A 312 -22.39 -4.70 -13.55
N LEU A 313 -22.46 -3.36 -13.55
CA LEU A 313 -23.25 -2.60 -12.58
C LEU A 313 -24.41 -1.90 -13.31
N PRO A 314 -25.60 -2.49 -13.40
CA PRO A 314 -26.75 -1.77 -13.94
C PRO A 314 -27.03 -0.50 -13.10
N TYR A 315 -27.43 0.57 -13.77
CA TYR A 315 -27.77 1.85 -13.12
C TYR A 315 -29.08 1.67 -12.33
N ASP A 316 -29.00 1.53 -11.01
CA ASP A 316 -30.20 1.56 -10.15
C ASP A 316 -30.75 3.00 -10.10
N SER A 317 -31.59 3.35 -11.06
CA SER A 317 -32.38 4.59 -11.10
C SER A 317 -33.52 4.61 -10.07
N SER A 318 -33.71 3.52 -9.31
CA SER A 318 -34.90 3.30 -8.46
C SER A 318 -34.84 3.99 -7.08
N GLY A 319 -33.66 4.46 -6.63
CA GLY A 319 -33.46 5.02 -5.28
C GLY A 319 -34.02 6.43 -5.04
N SER A 320 -34.29 7.21 -6.10
CA SER A 320 -34.75 8.61 -5.95
C SER A 320 -36.25 8.72 -5.65
N ARG A 321 -37.09 7.75 -6.09
CA ARG A 321 -38.55 7.83 -5.88
C ARG A 321 -39.03 7.46 -4.48
N ARG A 322 -38.27 6.73 -3.67
CA ARG A 322 -38.75 6.31 -2.32
C ARG A 322 -38.61 7.37 -1.24
N ARG A 323 -37.81 8.43 -1.42
CA ARG A 323 -37.67 9.49 -0.39
C ARG A 323 -38.71 10.61 -0.45
N PHE A 324 -39.40 10.79 -1.57
CA PHE A 324 -40.44 11.82 -1.70
C PHE A 324 -41.88 11.31 -1.46
N GLY A 325 -42.11 9.99 -1.43
CA GLY A 325 -43.44 9.42 -1.20
C GLY A 325 -43.88 9.30 0.25
N ALA A 326 -42.96 9.34 1.23
CA ALA A 326 -43.28 9.11 2.64
C ALA A 326 -43.51 10.38 3.47
N ALA A 327 -43.29 11.57 2.91
CA ALA A 327 -43.42 12.84 3.62
C ALA A 327 -44.78 13.56 3.42
N ALA A 328 -45.70 12.98 2.65
CA ALA A 328 -46.94 13.65 2.25
C ALA A 328 -48.21 13.23 3.05
N THR A 329 -48.13 12.31 4.02
CA THR A 329 -49.33 11.69 4.62
C THR A 329 -49.63 12.01 6.09
N HIS A 330 -48.93 12.96 6.73
CA HIS A 330 -49.25 13.34 8.12
C HIS A 330 -49.37 14.86 8.32
N LEU A 331 -50.37 15.47 7.67
CA LEU A 331 -50.97 16.73 8.12
C LEU A 331 -52.48 16.50 8.30
N ARG A 332 -52.86 15.87 9.43
CA ARG A 332 -54.25 15.83 9.88
C ARG A 332 -54.43 16.84 11.00
N ARG A 333 -55.22 17.87 10.70
CA ARG A 333 -55.75 18.95 11.56
C ARG A 333 -56.07 18.51 12.99
N PRO A 334 -55.81 19.37 13.99
CA PRO A 334 -56.69 19.52 15.14
C PRO A 334 -57.76 20.58 14.81
N ASP A 335 -59.01 20.16 14.90
CA ASP A 335 -60.19 21.02 14.81
C ASP A 335 -60.23 22.04 15.94
N LYS A 336 -60.66 23.25 15.57
CA LYS A 336 -61.20 24.25 16.49
C LYS A 336 -62.53 23.73 17.01
N HIS A 337 -62.80 23.83 18.31
CA HIS A 337 -64.08 24.31 18.82
C HIS A 337 -64.02 24.62 20.33
N ARG A 338 -64.36 25.89 20.62
CA ARG A 338 -65.02 26.50 21.80
C ARG A 338 -64.64 26.02 23.20
#